data_AF-A0A7S1I0A0-F1
#
_entry.id   AF-A0A7S1I0A0-F1
#
_cell.length_a   1.000
_cell.length_b   1.000
_cell.length_c   1.000
_cell.angle_alpha   90.00
_cell.angle_beta   90.00
_cell.angle_gamma   90.00
#
_symmetry.space_group_name_H-M   'P 1'
#
loop_
_entity.id
_entity.type
_entity.pdbx_description
1 polymer ?
#
loop_
_entity_poly.entity_id
_entity_poly.type
_entity_poly.pdbx_seq_one_letter_code
_entity_poly.pdbx_strand_id
1 'polypeptide(L)'
;MVGADGPRSIFRASVSGSTAHDKLRFAGYVAWRGVVQESKLPSDLITLIRRDFPLFSNCLYFLLNPREGQSAVLYDIGNGVVNWLVYQGCDCPRAQPGRTTATATQAEIDALRQQARCVWGDTFGQLIECTPDAFQNDIYDIAVPMKTFASGKICILGDAAHPVTPHAVKGSNLTIQDAFVLASVAQHANSVDEMLAEYSRVRVEECNRTLLLSRHLGRVLNNMPDDMENRAFFAQAHGPSSHSGSNFEQLVLAAGLSPAALPIGESQRFFGDVWRFMEDSLPADQRGFALRDGLQMQDW
;
A
#
# COMPACT_ATOMS: atom_id res chain seq x y z
N MET A 1 3.94 -1.67 27.54
CA MET A 1 4.24 -0.47 26.72
C MET A 1 3.92 -0.81 25.27
N VAL A 2 3.26 0.10 24.54
CA VAL A 2 2.89 -0.09 23.14
C VAL A 2 3.62 0.93 22.27
N GLY A 3 4.46 0.46 21.37
CA GLY A 3 5.14 1.27 20.36
C GLY A 3 4.28 1.41 19.12
N ALA A 4 3.71 2.60 18.94
CA ALA A 4 2.94 3.00 17.76
C ALA A 4 3.53 4.28 17.13
N ASP A 5 4.86 4.36 17.16
CA ASP A 5 5.69 5.53 16.82
C ASP A 5 6.11 5.58 15.34
N GLY A 6 5.44 4.79 14.50
CA GLY A 6 5.54 4.87 13.04
C GLY A 6 6.78 4.19 12.45
N PRO A 7 7.08 4.47 11.17
CA PRO A 7 8.05 3.69 10.38
C PRO A 7 9.50 3.82 10.87
N ARG A 8 9.80 4.79 11.73
CA ARG A 8 11.12 4.98 12.37
C ARG A 8 11.11 4.66 13.86
N SER A 9 10.36 3.62 14.22
CA SER A 9 10.16 3.23 15.60
C SER A 9 11.46 3.04 16.37
N ILE A 10 11.54 3.61 17.57
CA ILE A 10 12.65 3.41 18.51
C ILE A 10 12.49 2.11 19.32
N PHE A 11 11.30 1.50 19.28
CA PHE A 11 11.01 0.26 20.01
C PHE A 11 11.34 -1.00 19.19
N ARG A 12 11.45 -0.88 17.87
CA ARG A 12 11.56 -2.03 16.97
C ARG A 12 12.79 -2.89 17.28
N ALA A 13 13.97 -2.30 17.47
CA ALA A 13 15.20 -3.01 17.86
C ALA A 13 15.04 -3.80 19.17
N SER A 14 14.33 -3.22 20.16
CA SER A 14 14.10 -3.86 21.45
C SER A 14 13.17 -5.07 21.33
N VAL A 15 12.23 -5.03 20.39
CA VAL A 15 11.31 -6.14 20.12
C VAL A 15 11.97 -7.23 19.28
N SER A 16 12.69 -6.87 18.22
CA SER A 16 13.33 -7.83 17.31
C SER A 16 14.61 -8.47 17.88
N GLY A 17 15.24 -7.84 18.87
CA GLY A 17 16.57 -8.20 19.36
C GLY A 17 17.70 -7.90 18.35
N SER A 18 17.41 -7.13 17.29
CA SER A 18 18.36 -6.83 16.21
C SER A 18 18.02 -5.53 15.48
N THR A 19 19.03 -4.70 15.24
CA THR A 19 18.90 -3.46 14.45
C THR A 19 18.72 -3.72 12.95
N ALA A 20 18.83 -4.97 12.49
CA ALA A 20 18.58 -5.34 11.09
C ALA A 20 17.15 -4.99 10.66
N HIS A 21 16.18 -5.10 11.57
CA HIS A 21 14.77 -4.80 11.32
C HIS A 21 14.43 -3.29 11.41
N ASP A 22 15.31 -2.47 11.99
CA ASP A 22 15.13 -1.01 12.05
C ASP A 22 15.29 -0.34 10.69
N LYS A 23 15.86 -1.06 9.72
CA LYS A 23 16.14 -0.53 8.39
C LYS A 23 14.86 -0.50 7.55
N LEU A 24 14.42 0.72 7.23
CA LEU A 24 13.50 0.95 6.13
C LEU A 24 14.23 0.73 4.80
N ARG A 25 13.59 0.02 3.89
CA ARG A 25 14.04 -0.19 2.52
C ARG A 25 13.31 0.80 1.63
N PHE A 26 14.07 1.65 0.94
CA PHE A 26 13.51 2.50 -0.10
C PHE A 26 13.03 1.62 -1.25
N ALA A 27 11.80 1.83 -1.71
CA ALA A 27 11.16 0.95 -2.68
C ALA A 27 11.71 1.11 -4.10
N GLY A 28 12.52 2.15 -4.36
CA GLY A 28 13.07 2.48 -5.69
C GLY A 28 12.18 3.41 -6.51
N TYR A 29 11.17 4.02 -5.88
CA TYR A 29 10.26 4.97 -6.51
C TYR A 29 9.68 5.92 -5.48
N VAL A 30 9.12 7.00 -5.99
CA VAL A 30 8.49 8.08 -5.24
C VAL A 30 7.05 8.22 -5.68
N ALA A 31 6.19 8.78 -4.83
CA ALA A 31 4.83 9.15 -5.19
C ALA A 31 4.71 10.68 -5.23
N TRP A 32 4.55 11.22 -6.43
CA TRP A 32 4.02 12.56 -6.60
C TRP A 32 2.55 12.58 -6.22
N ARG A 33 2.12 13.62 -5.55
CA ARG A 33 0.75 13.76 -5.05
C ARG A 33 0.25 15.16 -5.30
N GLY A 34 -1.02 15.25 -5.62
CA GLY A 34 -1.70 16.52 -5.77
C GLY A 34 -3.14 16.43 -5.28
N VAL A 35 -3.57 17.51 -4.65
CA VAL A 35 -4.94 17.69 -4.17
C VAL A 35 -5.43 19.03 -4.69
N VAL A 36 -6.58 19.03 -5.36
CA VAL A 36 -7.13 20.24 -5.95
C VAL A 36 -8.65 20.25 -5.81
N GLN A 37 -9.19 21.42 -5.48
CA GLN A 37 -10.63 21.65 -5.47
C GLN A 37 -11.13 21.69 -6.91
N GLU A 38 -12.18 20.92 -7.21
CA GLU A 38 -12.77 20.88 -8.56
C GLU A 38 -13.20 22.28 -9.01
N SER A 39 -13.72 23.11 -8.10
CA SER A 39 -14.08 24.51 -8.37
C SER A 39 -12.91 25.41 -8.81
N LYS A 40 -11.67 24.98 -8.61
CA LYS A 40 -10.46 25.67 -9.07
C LYS A 40 -9.97 25.17 -10.43
N LEU A 41 -10.55 24.09 -10.95
CA LEU A 41 -10.20 23.54 -12.26
C LEU A 41 -10.98 24.24 -13.37
N PRO A 42 -10.41 24.37 -14.58
CA PRO A 42 -11.13 24.84 -15.76
C PRO A 42 -12.39 23.99 -16.04
N SER A 43 -13.50 24.62 -16.44
CA SER A 43 -14.79 23.93 -16.64
C SER A 43 -14.77 22.91 -17.79
N ASP A 44 -13.98 23.18 -18.82
CA ASP A 44 -13.69 22.25 -19.91
C ASP A 44 -12.91 21.02 -19.40
N LEU A 45 -11.91 21.21 -18.54
CA LEU A 45 -11.20 20.10 -17.90
C LEU A 45 -12.13 19.25 -17.03
N ILE A 46 -13.02 19.85 -16.25
CA ILE A 46 -14.03 19.09 -15.47
C ILE A 46 -14.88 18.22 -16.41
N THR A 47 -15.29 18.79 -17.54
CA THR A 47 -16.06 18.05 -18.57
C THR A 47 -15.25 16.88 -19.14
N LEU A 48 -13.96 17.08 -19.42
CA LEU A 48 -13.06 16.01 -19.87
C LEU A 48 -12.89 14.92 -18.81
N ILE A 49 -12.69 15.28 -17.55
CA ILE A 49 -12.59 14.33 -16.43
C ILE A 49 -13.87 13.49 -16.35
N ARG A 50 -15.05 14.10 -16.41
CA ARG A 50 -16.32 13.36 -16.37
C ARG A 50 -16.54 12.46 -17.60
N ARG A 51 -16.01 12.84 -18.76
CA ARG A 51 -16.06 12.03 -19.99
C ARG A 51 -15.14 10.82 -19.90
N ASP A 52 -13.88 11.03 -19.53
CA ASP A 52 -12.83 10.01 -19.58
C ASP A 52 -12.82 9.12 -18.32
N PHE A 53 -13.31 9.66 -17.21
CA PHE A 53 -13.46 8.98 -15.91
C PHE A 53 -14.93 9.07 -15.44
N PRO A 54 -15.88 8.37 -16.11
CA PRO A 54 -17.32 8.52 -15.85
C PRO A 54 -17.78 8.12 -14.44
N LEU A 55 -16.97 7.34 -13.72
CA LEU A 55 -17.24 6.91 -12.34
C LEU A 55 -16.40 7.69 -11.32
N PHE A 56 -15.77 8.80 -11.71
CA PHE A 56 -14.80 9.55 -10.89
C PHE A 56 -15.27 9.87 -9.46
N SER A 57 -16.55 10.18 -9.28
CA SER A 57 -17.13 10.48 -7.95
C SER A 57 -17.47 9.23 -7.11
N ASN A 58 -17.39 8.03 -7.68
CA ASN A 58 -17.84 6.79 -7.06
C ASN A 58 -16.76 5.70 -7.00
N CYS A 59 -15.59 5.92 -7.59
CA CYS A 59 -14.52 4.95 -7.58
C CYS A 59 -13.14 5.58 -7.62
N LEU A 60 -12.16 4.75 -7.33
CA LEU A 60 -10.76 5.05 -7.50
C LEU A 60 -10.25 4.44 -8.81
N TYR A 61 -9.66 5.28 -9.65
CA TYR A 61 -9.04 4.90 -10.91
C TYR A 61 -7.57 4.56 -10.71
N PHE A 62 -7.16 3.41 -11.24
CA PHE A 62 -5.76 3.04 -11.41
C PHE A 62 -5.38 3.23 -12.88
N LEU A 63 -4.40 4.08 -13.13
CA LEU A 63 -3.87 4.37 -14.46
C LEU A 63 -2.51 3.72 -14.57
N LEU A 64 -2.28 2.98 -15.65
CA LEU A 64 -1.01 2.30 -15.90
C LEU A 64 -0.34 2.91 -17.12
N ASN A 65 0.93 3.26 -16.99
CA ASN A 65 1.78 3.65 -18.11
C ASN A 65 2.99 2.70 -18.18
N PRO A 66 2.85 1.56 -18.86
CA PRO A 66 3.93 0.57 -18.95
C PRO A 66 5.12 1.08 -19.78
N ARG A 67 4.90 2.03 -20.69
CA ARG A 67 5.97 2.63 -21.52
C ARG A 67 6.98 3.38 -20.66
N GLU A 68 6.48 4.14 -19.68
CA GLU A 68 7.31 4.92 -18.76
C GLU A 68 7.61 4.17 -17.45
N GLY A 69 7.02 2.98 -17.25
CA GLY A 69 7.13 2.23 -16.00
C GLY A 69 6.51 2.97 -14.81
N GLN A 70 5.37 3.64 -15.02
CA GLN A 70 4.70 4.44 -14.00
C GLN A 70 3.27 3.96 -13.79
N SER A 71 2.77 4.13 -12.57
CA SER A 71 1.35 3.96 -12.25
C SER A 71 0.83 5.21 -11.57
N ALA A 72 -0.46 5.47 -11.73
CA ALA A 72 -1.11 6.60 -11.10
C ALA A 72 -2.47 6.21 -10.53
N VAL A 73 -2.92 7.02 -9.59
CA VAL A 73 -4.18 6.84 -8.90
C VAL A 73 -4.94 8.15 -8.93
N LEU A 74 -6.23 8.11 -9.25
CA LEU A 74 -7.10 9.28 -9.35
C LEU A 74 -8.45 8.98 -8.68
N TYR A 75 -8.89 9.83 -7.76
CA TYR A 75 -10.19 9.69 -7.10
C TYR A 75 -10.68 11.00 -6.50
N ASP A 76 -11.99 11.11 -6.36
CA ASP A 76 -12.66 12.13 -5.55
C ASP A 76 -12.63 11.70 -4.07
N ILE A 77 -12.21 12.59 -3.17
CA ILE A 77 -12.27 12.36 -1.71
C ILE A 77 -13.53 12.94 -1.07
N GLY A 78 -14.49 13.36 -1.90
CA GLY A 78 -15.74 13.98 -1.50
C GLY A 78 -15.65 15.50 -1.48
N ASN A 79 -16.83 16.13 -1.49
CA ASN A 79 -17.00 17.59 -1.52
C ASN A 79 -16.29 18.28 -2.70
N GLY A 80 -16.15 17.57 -3.83
CA GLY A 80 -15.50 18.10 -5.03
C GLY A 80 -13.99 18.25 -4.88
N VAL A 81 -13.34 17.41 -4.08
CA VAL A 81 -11.88 17.44 -3.90
C VAL A 81 -11.25 16.30 -4.69
N VAL A 82 -10.48 16.66 -5.71
CA VAL A 82 -9.76 15.71 -6.56
C VAL A 82 -8.42 15.40 -5.92
N ASN A 83 -8.14 14.12 -5.67
CA ASN A 83 -6.84 13.64 -5.24
C ASN A 83 -6.22 12.75 -6.32
N TRP A 84 -4.95 13.00 -6.65
CA TRP A 84 -4.18 12.16 -7.54
C TRP A 84 -2.81 11.80 -6.96
N LEU A 85 -2.29 10.65 -7.39
CA LEU A 85 -0.93 10.20 -7.11
C LEU A 85 -0.29 9.67 -8.39
N VAL A 86 1.01 9.91 -8.58
CA VAL A 86 1.82 9.33 -9.66
C VAL A 86 3.04 8.68 -9.03
N TYR A 87 3.18 7.37 -9.20
CA TYR A 87 4.37 6.63 -8.81
C TYR A 87 5.41 6.69 -9.93
N GLN A 88 6.60 7.19 -9.60
CA GLN A 88 7.69 7.39 -10.53
C GLN A 88 8.97 6.76 -9.99
N GLY A 89 9.63 5.94 -10.82
CA GLY A 89 10.95 5.37 -10.52
C GLY A 89 11.97 6.43 -10.11
N CYS A 90 12.77 6.14 -9.10
CA CYS A 90 13.80 7.04 -8.60
C CYS A 90 14.92 6.23 -7.94
N ASP A 91 16.17 6.51 -8.27
CA ASP A 91 17.31 5.72 -7.80
C ASP A 91 17.66 5.98 -6.34
N CYS A 92 17.27 7.14 -5.80
CA CYS A 92 17.53 7.52 -4.43
C CYS A 92 16.34 8.26 -3.79
N PRO A 93 16.20 8.21 -2.46
CA PRO A 93 15.23 9.04 -1.75
C PRO A 93 15.46 10.53 -1.99
N ARG A 94 14.40 11.33 -2.09
CA ARG A 94 14.51 12.79 -2.23
C ARG A 94 14.23 13.55 -0.94
N ALA A 95 13.53 12.94 0.01
CA ALA A 95 13.26 13.55 1.30
C ALA A 95 14.55 13.67 2.12
N GLN A 96 14.62 14.72 2.93
CA GLN A 96 15.71 14.88 3.89
C GLN A 96 15.79 13.67 4.83
N PRO A 97 16.99 13.30 5.31
CA PRO A 97 17.14 12.27 6.33
C PRO A 97 16.19 12.54 7.49
N GLY A 98 15.43 11.53 7.91
CA GLY A 98 14.43 11.75 8.96
C GLY A 98 13.06 12.23 8.46
N ARG A 99 12.81 12.32 7.14
CA ARG A 99 11.46 12.53 6.56
C ARG A 99 11.11 11.48 5.51
N THR A 100 9.82 11.33 5.22
CA THR A 100 9.29 10.52 4.11
C THR A 100 8.57 11.40 3.09
N THR A 101 8.21 12.63 3.46
CA THR A 101 7.69 13.65 2.56
C THR A 101 8.80 14.64 2.21
N ALA A 102 9.04 14.81 0.92
CA ALA A 102 9.89 15.86 0.37
C ALA A 102 9.00 17.02 -0.11
N THR A 103 9.36 18.25 0.27
CA THR A 103 8.86 19.41 -0.45
C THR A 103 9.59 19.45 -1.79
N ALA A 104 8.85 19.26 -2.87
CA ALA A 104 9.41 19.40 -4.21
C ALA A 104 9.80 20.85 -4.46
N THR A 105 10.92 21.07 -5.13
CA THR A 105 11.29 22.40 -5.62
C THR A 105 10.36 22.84 -6.74
N GLN A 106 10.21 24.14 -6.95
CA GLN A 106 9.39 24.66 -8.06
C GLN A 106 9.85 24.10 -9.41
N ALA A 107 11.16 23.95 -9.62
CA ALA A 107 11.72 23.37 -10.84
C ALA A 107 11.31 21.90 -11.05
N GLU A 108 11.24 21.09 -10.00
CA GLU A 108 10.77 19.71 -10.10
C GLU A 108 9.27 19.64 -10.40
N ILE A 109 8.47 20.52 -9.79
CA ILE A 109 7.04 20.63 -10.07
C ILE A 109 6.83 21.07 -11.53
N ASP A 110 7.57 22.06 -12.01
CA ASP A 110 7.47 22.54 -13.38
C ASP A 110 7.88 21.46 -14.39
N ALA A 111 8.91 20.68 -14.09
CA ALA A 111 9.31 19.52 -14.89
C ALA A 111 8.22 18.43 -14.92
N LEU A 112 7.59 18.14 -13.78
CA LEU A 112 6.43 17.23 -13.70
C LEU A 112 5.29 17.72 -14.60
N ARG A 113 4.94 19.01 -14.53
CA ARG A 113 3.88 19.61 -15.35
C ARG A 113 4.20 19.56 -16.84
N GLN A 114 5.43 19.91 -17.22
CA GLN A 114 5.85 19.97 -18.63
C GLN A 114 5.73 18.63 -19.35
N GLN A 115 6.00 17.52 -18.65
CA GLN A 115 5.88 16.17 -19.23
C GLN A 115 4.48 15.55 -19.08
N ALA A 116 3.59 16.16 -18.29
CA ALA A 116 2.37 15.51 -17.82
C ALA A 116 1.48 15.02 -18.96
N ARG A 117 1.17 15.85 -19.97
CA ARG A 117 0.34 15.43 -21.11
C ARG A 117 1.00 14.39 -22.00
N CYS A 118 2.33 14.45 -22.15
CA CYS A 118 3.06 13.46 -22.95
C CYS A 118 3.03 12.08 -22.30
N VAL A 119 3.10 12.03 -20.97
CA VAL A 119 3.13 10.78 -20.19
C VAL A 119 1.72 10.26 -19.93
N TRP A 120 0.77 11.13 -19.61
CA TRP A 120 -0.53 10.74 -19.05
C TRP A 120 -1.73 11.08 -19.94
N GLY A 121 -1.48 11.63 -21.14
CA GLY A 121 -2.52 12.10 -22.04
C GLY A 121 -3.13 13.43 -21.59
N ASP A 122 -4.02 13.96 -22.43
CA ASP A 122 -4.51 15.34 -22.25
C ASP A 122 -5.27 15.54 -20.94
N THR A 123 -6.23 14.67 -20.60
CA THR A 123 -7.12 14.90 -19.45
C THR A 123 -6.39 14.79 -18.11
N PHE A 124 -5.66 13.70 -17.87
CA PHE A 124 -4.93 13.54 -16.61
C PHE A 124 -3.69 14.45 -16.55
N GLY A 125 -3.03 14.69 -17.69
CA GLY A 125 -1.92 15.64 -17.78
C GLY A 125 -2.33 17.08 -17.44
N GLN A 126 -3.47 17.54 -17.96
CA GLN A 126 -4.01 18.86 -17.62
C GLN A 126 -4.38 19.00 -16.14
N LEU A 127 -4.89 17.93 -15.51
CA LEU A 127 -5.15 17.92 -14.06
C LEU A 127 -3.86 18.14 -13.25
N ILE A 128 -2.76 17.47 -13.63
CA ILE A 128 -1.45 17.65 -13.00
C ILE A 128 -0.95 19.10 -13.21
N GLU A 129 -1.06 19.64 -14.43
CA GLU A 129 -0.69 21.03 -14.74
C GLU A 129 -1.46 22.05 -13.89
N CYS A 130 -2.77 21.85 -13.71
CA CYS A 130 -3.64 22.75 -12.94
C CYS A 130 -3.50 22.59 -11.42
N THR A 131 -2.75 21.61 -10.92
CA THR A 131 -2.58 21.38 -9.48
C THR A 131 -1.42 22.22 -8.94
N PRO A 132 -1.64 23.23 -8.08
CA PRO A 132 -0.62 24.20 -7.69
C PRO A 132 0.45 23.61 -6.77
N ASP A 133 0.03 22.83 -5.77
CA ASP A 133 0.86 22.41 -4.63
C ASP A 133 1.16 20.91 -4.67
N ALA A 134 1.77 20.45 -5.77
CA ALA A 134 2.21 19.06 -5.86
C ALA A 134 3.39 18.81 -4.90
N PHE A 135 3.37 17.67 -4.22
CA PHE A 135 4.44 17.27 -3.31
C PHE A 135 4.81 15.81 -3.54
N GLN A 136 5.94 15.38 -2.98
CA GLN A 136 6.47 14.05 -3.21
C GLN A 136 6.65 13.28 -1.91
N ASN A 137 6.32 11.99 -1.93
CA ASN A 137 6.64 11.04 -0.89
C ASN A 137 7.64 10.01 -1.39
N ASP A 138 8.70 9.79 -0.62
CA ASP A 138 9.56 8.62 -0.82
C ASP A 138 8.83 7.39 -0.28
N ILE A 139 8.78 6.32 -1.07
CA ILE A 139 8.08 5.11 -0.68
C ILE A 139 9.06 4.15 0.00
N TYR A 140 8.69 3.72 1.20
CA TYR A 140 9.45 2.79 2.01
C TYR A 140 8.59 1.62 2.44
N ASP A 141 9.24 0.49 2.68
CA ASP A 141 8.72 -0.59 3.51
C ASP A 141 9.81 -1.05 4.50
N ILE A 142 9.50 -2.02 5.36
CA ILE A 142 10.54 -2.65 6.19
C ILE A 142 11.40 -3.60 5.36
N ALA A 143 12.73 -3.52 5.47
CA ALA A 143 13.61 -4.38 4.68
C ALA A 143 13.35 -5.87 4.95
N VAL A 144 13.35 -6.24 6.24
CA VAL A 144 13.22 -7.63 6.69
C VAL A 144 11.92 -7.80 7.48
N PRO A 145 11.00 -8.70 7.05
CA PRO A 145 9.79 -9.02 7.79
C PRO A 145 10.10 -9.38 9.26
N MET A 146 9.30 -8.87 10.19
CA MET A 146 9.50 -9.10 11.62
C MET A 146 9.12 -10.53 11.98
N LYS A 147 9.88 -11.14 12.91
CA LYS A 147 9.55 -12.48 13.44
C LYS A 147 8.64 -12.44 14.67
N THR A 148 8.58 -11.30 15.34
CA THR A 148 7.74 -11.06 16.52
C THR A 148 7.34 -9.58 16.57
N PHE A 149 6.16 -9.29 17.11
CA PHE A 149 5.70 -7.94 17.42
C PHE A 149 5.71 -7.65 18.92
N ALA A 150 6.18 -8.58 19.74
CA ALA A 150 6.32 -8.37 21.17
C ALA A 150 7.58 -9.03 21.76
N SER A 151 8.13 -8.40 22.80
CA SER A 151 9.24 -8.91 23.60
C SER A 151 9.18 -8.34 25.01
N GLY A 152 9.25 -9.20 26.03
CA GLY A 152 9.04 -8.80 27.42
C GLY A 152 7.70 -8.09 27.60
N LYS A 153 7.72 -6.85 28.13
CA LYS A 153 6.52 -6.03 28.37
C LYS A 153 6.30 -4.96 27.28
N ILE A 154 6.92 -5.13 26.12
CA ILE A 154 6.88 -4.20 24.99
C ILE A 154 6.24 -4.91 23.80
N CYS A 155 5.29 -4.25 23.15
CA CYS A 155 4.83 -4.62 21.81
C CYS A 155 4.85 -3.43 20.87
N ILE A 156 4.84 -3.70 19.57
CA ILE A 156 4.76 -2.71 18.49
C ILE A 156 3.58 -3.01 17.58
N LEU A 157 3.02 -1.96 16.96
CA LEU A 157 1.90 -2.07 16.02
C LEU A 157 1.98 -1.02 14.91
N GLY A 158 1.20 -1.21 13.85
CA GLY A 158 1.19 -0.33 12.68
C GLY A 158 2.56 -0.24 12.01
N ASP A 159 2.92 0.93 11.49
CA ASP A 159 4.21 1.15 10.82
C ASP A 159 5.43 0.95 11.73
N ALA A 160 5.26 0.90 13.06
CA ALA A 160 6.35 0.48 13.94
C ALA A 160 6.73 -0.99 13.73
N ALA A 161 5.74 -1.83 13.43
CA ALA A 161 5.86 -3.27 13.25
C ALA A 161 5.99 -3.68 11.77
N HIS A 162 5.17 -3.11 10.90
CA HIS A 162 5.00 -3.57 9.52
C HIS A 162 4.76 -2.42 8.52
N PRO A 163 5.70 -1.46 8.39
CA PRO A 163 5.56 -0.43 7.36
C PRO A 163 5.56 -1.10 5.98
N VAL A 164 4.49 -0.88 5.22
CA VAL A 164 4.25 -1.48 3.90
C VAL A 164 4.21 -0.41 2.81
N THR A 165 4.53 -0.79 1.58
CA THR A 165 4.23 0.06 0.41
C THR A 165 2.71 0.24 0.27
N PRO A 166 2.22 1.29 -0.41
CA PRO A 166 0.78 1.59 -0.43
C PRO A 166 -0.06 0.72 -1.38
N HIS A 167 0.56 -0.17 -2.16
CA HIS A 167 -0.08 -0.80 -3.32
C HIS A 167 -1.12 -1.87 -2.97
N ALA A 168 -1.07 -2.47 -1.78
CA ALA A 168 -2.15 -3.32 -1.28
C ALA A 168 -3.32 -2.52 -0.70
N VAL A 169 -3.19 -1.20 -0.48
CA VAL A 169 -4.22 -0.34 0.12
C VAL A 169 -4.66 -0.84 1.51
N LYS A 170 -3.71 -1.34 2.30
CA LYS A 170 -3.98 -1.99 3.60
C LYS A 170 -3.23 -1.42 4.81
N GLY A 171 -2.27 -0.52 4.65
CA GLY A 171 -1.41 -0.06 5.77
C GLY A 171 -2.18 0.43 7.00
N SER A 172 -3.15 1.34 6.80
CA SER A 172 -4.02 1.81 7.89
C SER A 172 -4.94 0.70 8.44
N ASN A 173 -5.45 -0.17 7.57
CA ASN A 173 -6.31 -1.28 7.97
C ASN A 173 -5.54 -2.25 8.88
N LEU A 174 -4.29 -2.58 8.56
CA LEU A 174 -3.43 -3.43 9.39
C LEU A 174 -3.25 -2.81 10.78
N THR A 175 -3.05 -1.50 10.86
CA THR A 175 -2.89 -0.78 12.13
C THR A 175 -4.17 -0.84 12.98
N ILE A 176 -5.34 -0.66 12.37
CA ILE A 176 -6.64 -0.76 13.06
C ILE A 176 -6.87 -2.20 13.54
N GLN A 177 -6.58 -3.18 12.71
CA GLN A 177 -6.66 -4.60 13.08
C GLN A 177 -5.72 -4.94 14.23
N ASP A 178 -4.49 -4.42 14.26
CA ASP A 178 -3.58 -4.63 15.37
C ASP A 178 -4.16 -4.13 16.69
N ALA A 179 -4.71 -2.90 16.69
CA ALA A 179 -5.32 -2.31 17.86
C ALA A 179 -6.51 -3.14 18.35
N PHE A 180 -7.35 -3.61 17.43
CA PHE A 180 -8.47 -4.49 17.74
C PHE A 180 -8.01 -5.83 18.33
N VAL A 181 -7.07 -6.52 17.67
CA VAL A 181 -6.57 -7.82 18.15
C VAL A 181 -5.91 -7.67 19.51
N LEU A 182 -5.07 -6.64 19.70
CA LEU A 182 -4.42 -6.37 20.98
C LEU A 182 -5.45 -6.14 22.10
N ALA A 183 -6.50 -5.35 21.85
CA ALA A 183 -7.57 -5.14 22.81
C ALA A 183 -8.37 -6.43 23.09
N SER A 184 -8.61 -7.25 22.07
CA SER A 184 -9.34 -8.52 22.20
C SER A 184 -8.57 -9.55 23.04
N VAL A 185 -7.28 -9.72 22.79
CA VAL A 185 -6.46 -10.66 23.59
C VAL A 185 -6.28 -10.16 25.02
N ALA A 186 -6.26 -8.84 25.25
CA ALA A 186 -6.18 -8.25 26.58
C ALA A 186 -7.39 -8.59 27.48
N GLN A 187 -8.57 -8.81 26.89
CA GLN A 187 -9.77 -9.17 27.65
C GLN A 187 -9.77 -10.61 28.15
N HIS A 188 -8.99 -11.49 27.52
CA HIS A 188 -9.04 -12.94 27.75
C HIS A 188 -7.77 -13.53 28.34
N ALA A 189 -6.64 -12.82 28.23
CA ALA A 189 -5.36 -13.28 28.75
C ALA A 189 -5.29 -13.18 30.28
N ASN A 190 -4.68 -14.19 30.91
CA ASN A 190 -4.47 -14.24 32.36
C ASN A 190 -3.23 -13.44 32.80
N SER A 191 -2.41 -13.00 31.85
CA SER A 191 -1.22 -12.20 32.10
C SER A 191 -0.85 -11.33 30.91
N VAL A 192 -0.03 -10.30 31.15
CA VAL A 192 0.52 -9.46 30.08
C VAL A 192 1.40 -10.28 29.11
N ASP A 193 2.13 -11.28 29.61
CA ASP A 193 2.99 -12.10 28.75
C ASP A 193 2.18 -12.96 27.79
N GLU A 194 1.10 -13.57 28.28
CA GLU A 194 0.14 -14.32 27.47
C GLU A 194 -0.53 -13.41 26.43
N MET A 195 -1.01 -12.24 26.85
CA MET A 195 -1.62 -11.23 25.98
C MET A 195 -0.70 -10.85 24.81
N LEU A 196 0.57 -10.54 25.10
CA LEU A 196 1.52 -10.07 24.10
C LEU A 196 2.01 -11.20 23.18
N ALA A 197 2.20 -12.40 23.72
CA ALA A 197 2.54 -13.57 22.93
C ALA A 197 1.43 -13.89 21.92
N GLU A 198 0.17 -13.86 22.36
CA GLU A 198 -0.98 -14.15 21.50
C GLU A 198 -1.20 -13.07 20.44
N TYR A 199 -1.10 -11.79 20.82
CA TYR A 199 -1.11 -10.68 19.85
C TYR A 199 -0.07 -10.87 18.75
N SER A 200 1.18 -11.15 19.13
CA SER A 200 2.26 -11.36 18.17
C SER A 200 2.01 -12.59 17.29
N ARG A 201 1.55 -13.71 17.88
CA ARG A 201 1.25 -14.95 17.15
C ARG A 201 0.19 -14.74 16.08
N VAL A 202 -0.86 -13.99 16.39
CA VAL A 202 -1.98 -13.73 15.46
C VAL A 202 -1.58 -12.76 14.34
N ARG A 203 -0.82 -11.70 14.65
CA ARG A 203 -0.60 -10.59 13.72
C ARG A 203 0.60 -10.74 12.79
N VAL A 204 1.67 -11.40 13.22
CA VAL A 204 2.95 -11.43 12.47
C VAL A 204 2.78 -12.01 11.07
N GLU A 205 2.07 -13.13 10.94
CA GLU A 205 1.94 -13.83 9.65
C GLU A 205 1.14 -12.99 8.64
N GLU A 206 -0.03 -12.49 9.01
CA GLU A 206 -0.89 -11.71 8.12
C GLU A 206 -0.22 -10.40 7.67
N CYS A 207 0.43 -9.70 8.61
CA CYS A 207 1.13 -8.45 8.30
C CYS A 207 2.32 -8.69 7.35
N ASN A 208 3.10 -9.75 7.59
CA ASN A 208 4.23 -10.09 6.71
C ASN A 208 3.78 -10.53 5.32
N ARG A 209 2.68 -11.29 5.20
CA ARG A 209 2.10 -11.63 3.88
C ARG A 209 1.66 -10.37 3.13
N THR A 210 0.98 -9.46 3.83
CA THR A 210 0.51 -8.19 3.23
C THR A 210 1.67 -7.30 2.79
N LEU A 211 2.72 -7.19 3.61
CA LEU A 211 3.96 -6.49 3.28
C LEU A 211 4.54 -6.96 1.95
N LEU A 212 4.73 -8.27 1.79
CA LEU A 212 5.40 -8.83 0.62
C LEU A 212 4.53 -8.77 -0.63
N LEU A 213 3.22 -8.97 -0.50
CA LEU A 213 2.27 -8.74 -1.57
C LEU A 213 2.31 -7.28 -2.02
N SER A 214 2.22 -6.33 -1.09
CA SER A 214 2.25 -4.90 -1.41
C SER A 214 3.57 -4.50 -2.09
N ARG A 215 4.69 -5.04 -1.61
CA ARG A 215 6.01 -4.87 -2.23
C ARG A 215 6.01 -5.38 -3.67
N HIS A 216 5.47 -6.57 -3.92
CA HIS A 216 5.40 -7.16 -5.25
C HIS A 216 4.50 -6.34 -6.19
N LEU A 217 3.30 -5.96 -5.75
CA LEU A 217 2.39 -5.11 -6.52
C LEU A 217 3.04 -3.79 -6.91
N GLY A 218 3.75 -3.14 -5.97
CA GLY A 218 4.48 -1.92 -6.26
C GLY A 218 5.56 -2.08 -7.32
N ARG A 219 6.23 -3.23 -7.39
CA ARG A 219 7.20 -3.50 -8.45
C ARG A 219 6.52 -3.72 -9.80
N VAL A 220 5.48 -4.55 -9.84
CA VAL A 220 4.76 -4.88 -11.08
C VAL A 220 4.11 -3.64 -11.68
N LEU A 221 3.38 -2.87 -10.87
CA LEU A 221 2.66 -1.68 -11.34
C LEU A 221 3.60 -0.57 -11.84
N ASN A 222 4.84 -0.52 -11.33
CA ASN A 222 5.84 0.46 -11.71
C ASN A 222 6.96 -0.13 -12.59
N ASN A 223 6.73 -1.30 -13.22
CA ASN A 223 7.67 -1.98 -14.10
C ASN A 223 9.12 -2.08 -13.55
N MET A 224 9.25 -2.30 -12.25
CA MET A 224 10.54 -2.37 -11.57
C MET A 224 11.15 -3.78 -11.72
N PRO A 225 12.49 -3.89 -11.78
CA PRO A 225 13.17 -5.18 -11.86
C PRO A 225 12.86 -6.06 -10.65
N ASP A 226 13.06 -7.37 -10.82
CA ASP A 226 12.67 -8.35 -9.82
C ASP A 226 13.59 -8.34 -8.58
N ASP A 227 13.00 -8.48 -7.39
CA ASP A 227 13.69 -8.39 -6.10
C ASP A 227 14.08 -9.80 -5.60
N MET A 228 15.40 -10.07 -5.54
CA MET A 228 15.93 -11.36 -5.09
C MET A 228 15.55 -11.71 -3.65
N GLU A 229 15.42 -10.72 -2.75
CA GLU A 229 15.02 -10.98 -1.35
C GLU A 229 13.56 -11.42 -1.27
N ASN A 230 12.71 -10.81 -2.09
CA ASN A 230 11.30 -11.17 -2.21
C ASN A 230 11.16 -12.60 -2.76
N ARG A 231 11.95 -12.98 -3.78
CA ARG A 231 12.01 -14.36 -4.27
C ARG A 231 12.50 -15.37 -3.23
N ALA A 232 13.54 -15.04 -2.46
CA ALA A 232 14.10 -15.94 -1.47
C ALA A 232 13.12 -16.25 -0.33
N PHE A 233 12.34 -15.26 0.11
CA PHE A 233 11.29 -15.46 1.10
C PHE A 233 10.21 -16.44 0.59
N PHE A 234 9.69 -16.22 -0.62
CA PHE A 234 8.68 -17.11 -1.19
C PHE A 234 9.24 -18.50 -1.53
N ALA A 235 10.51 -18.60 -1.94
CA ALA A 235 11.19 -19.87 -2.16
C ALA A 235 11.37 -20.68 -0.86
N GLN A 236 11.58 -20.03 0.29
CA GLN A 236 11.62 -20.71 1.59
C GLN A 236 10.22 -21.17 2.06
N ALA A 237 9.17 -20.44 1.70
CA ALA A 237 7.80 -20.82 2.04
C ALA A 237 7.24 -21.98 1.17
N HIS A 238 7.75 -22.19 -0.05
CA HIS A 238 7.15 -23.12 -1.03
C HIS A 238 8.12 -24.11 -1.71
N GLY A 239 9.41 -24.10 -1.35
CA GLY A 239 10.43 -25.00 -1.90
C GLY A 239 10.94 -24.59 -3.31
N PRO A 240 12.06 -25.18 -3.78
CA PRO A 240 12.69 -24.80 -5.04
C PRO A 240 11.96 -25.43 -6.23
N SER A 241 11.20 -24.64 -7.01
CA SER A 241 10.63 -25.12 -8.28
C SER A 241 11.48 -24.69 -9.49
N SER A 242 11.93 -25.69 -10.24
CA SER A 242 12.79 -25.63 -11.43
C SER A 242 12.02 -25.30 -12.72
N HIS A 243 11.32 -24.16 -12.79
CA HIS A 243 10.62 -23.77 -14.02
C HIS A 243 10.85 -22.28 -14.33
N SER A 244 11.42 -22.03 -15.51
CA SER A 244 11.71 -20.71 -16.10
C SER A 244 10.45 -19.94 -16.53
N GLY A 245 9.42 -19.91 -15.69
CA GLY A 245 8.11 -19.29 -15.93
C GLY A 245 7.35 -18.95 -14.65
N SER A 246 8.02 -18.85 -13.50
CA SER A 246 7.44 -18.39 -12.23
C SER A 246 7.36 -16.87 -12.20
N ASN A 247 6.18 -16.22 -12.19
CA ASN A 247 6.21 -14.75 -11.95
C ASN A 247 5.00 -14.10 -11.25
N PHE A 248 3.78 -14.66 -11.30
CA PHE A 248 2.64 -14.04 -10.61
C PHE A 248 1.70 -15.05 -9.95
N GLU A 249 1.26 -16.07 -10.67
CA GLU A 249 0.36 -17.10 -10.13
C GLU A 249 0.97 -17.89 -8.98
N GLN A 250 2.26 -18.22 -9.05
CA GLN A 250 2.96 -18.86 -7.93
C GLN A 250 3.12 -17.92 -6.73
N LEU A 251 3.19 -16.61 -6.96
CA LEU A 251 3.33 -15.58 -5.93
C LEU A 251 1.98 -15.32 -5.23
N VAL A 252 0.91 -15.36 -6.01
CA VAL A 252 -0.49 -15.40 -5.60
C VAL A 252 -0.74 -16.65 -4.74
N LEU A 253 -0.46 -17.85 -5.25
CA LEU A 253 -0.54 -19.11 -4.51
C LEU A 253 0.29 -19.09 -3.22
N ALA A 254 1.50 -18.54 -3.29
CA ALA A 254 2.41 -18.49 -2.17
C ALA A 254 1.98 -17.55 -1.04
N ALA A 255 1.21 -16.51 -1.38
CA ALA A 255 0.56 -15.61 -0.44
C ALA A 255 -0.76 -16.18 0.14
N GLY A 256 -1.13 -17.42 -0.23
CA GLY A 256 -2.40 -18.06 0.13
C GLY A 256 -3.55 -17.71 -0.81
N LEU A 257 -3.28 -17.06 -1.94
CA LEU A 257 -4.28 -16.57 -2.89
C LEU A 257 -4.50 -17.55 -4.07
N SER A 258 -5.73 -17.71 -4.57
CA SER A 258 -6.04 -18.68 -5.64
C SER A 258 -5.97 -18.07 -7.05
N PRO A 259 -5.17 -18.61 -8.01
CA PRO A 259 -5.06 -18.11 -9.39
C PRO A 259 -6.37 -18.16 -10.19
N ALA A 260 -7.32 -19.01 -9.80
CA ALA A 260 -8.54 -19.30 -10.56
C ALA A 260 -9.53 -18.13 -10.64
N ALA A 261 -9.23 -16.97 -10.04
CA ALA A 261 -10.09 -15.79 -10.03
C ALA A 261 -9.37 -14.50 -10.46
N LEU A 262 -8.23 -14.58 -11.16
CA LEU A 262 -7.63 -13.39 -11.77
C LEU A 262 -8.45 -12.97 -13.01
N PRO A 263 -9.14 -11.81 -13.01
CA PRO A 263 -9.93 -11.39 -14.15
C PRO A 263 -9.00 -10.76 -15.19
N ILE A 264 -8.28 -11.59 -15.93
CA ILE A 264 -7.62 -11.18 -17.17
C ILE A 264 -8.68 -11.24 -18.27
N GLY A 265 -9.69 -10.37 -18.17
CA GLY A 265 -10.86 -10.40 -19.05
C GLY A 265 -11.76 -9.20 -18.81
N GLU A 266 -11.92 -8.41 -19.88
CA GLU A 266 -12.69 -7.18 -20.06
C GLU A 266 -13.61 -6.69 -18.93
N SER A 267 -13.27 -5.48 -18.45
CA SER A 267 -14.19 -4.39 -18.11
C SER A 267 -14.92 -4.39 -16.75
N GLN A 268 -14.71 -3.27 -16.04
CA GLN A 268 -15.62 -2.58 -15.10
C GLN A 268 -15.86 -3.14 -13.68
N ARG A 269 -15.32 -4.28 -13.27
CA ARG A 269 -15.48 -4.79 -11.88
C ARG A 269 -14.18 -5.10 -11.12
N PHE A 270 -13.07 -4.55 -11.58
CA PHE A 270 -11.72 -4.87 -11.08
C PHE A 270 -11.58 -4.83 -9.55
N PHE A 271 -12.13 -3.83 -8.85
CA PHE A 271 -11.96 -3.76 -7.39
C PHE A 271 -12.88 -4.70 -6.61
N GLY A 272 -14.12 -4.94 -7.08
CA GLY A 272 -15.01 -5.93 -6.47
C GLY A 272 -14.46 -7.34 -6.63
N ASP A 273 -13.82 -7.61 -7.77
CA ASP A 273 -13.23 -8.90 -8.08
C ASP A 273 -11.85 -9.08 -7.44
N VAL A 274 -11.02 -8.03 -7.33
CA VAL A 274 -9.78 -8.06 -6.52
C VAL A 274 -10.09 -8.16 -5.03
N TRP A 275 -11.12 -7.47 -4.54
CA TRP A 275 -11.55 -7.55 -3.14
C TRP A 275 -12.16 -8.92 -2.82
N ARG A 276 -13.04 -9.46 -3.67
CA ARG A 276 -13.52 -10.84 -3.54
C ARG A 276 -12.40 -11.85 -3.68
N PHE A 277 -11.47 -11.66 -4.60
CA PHE A 277 -10.27 -12.50 -4.71
C PHE A 277 -9.43 -12.45 -3.43
N MET A 278 -9.22 -11.28 -2.83
CA MET A 278 -8.51 -11.14 -1.56
C MET A 278 -9.28 -11.77 -0.39
N GLU A 279 -10.61 -11.63 -0.33
CA GLU A 279 -11.47 -12.28 0.67
C GLU A 279 -11.55 -13.81 0.50
N ASP A 280 -11.78 -14.29 -0.72
CA ASP A 280 -11.88 -15.71 -1.05
C ASP A 280 -10.55 -16.46 -0.90
N SER A 281 -9.45 -15.71 -0.86
CA SER A 281 -8.13 -16.23 -0.58
C SER A 281 -7.79 -16.32 0.91
N LEU A 282 -8.65 -15.83 1.80
CA LEU A 282 -8.55 -16.08 3.23
C LEU A 282 -9.32 -17.37 3.60
N PRO A 283 -8.86 -18.13 4.61
CA PRO A 283 -9.65 -19.20 5.25
C PRO A 283 -11.05 -18.70 5.62
N ALA A 284 -12.09 -19.55 5.53
CA ALA A 284 -13.49 -19.13 5.68
C ALA A 284 -13.80 -18.46 7.04
N ASP A 285 -13.05 -18.81 8.08
CA ASP A 285 -13.09 -18.22 9.43
C ASP A 285 -12.37 -16.85 9.54
N GLN A 286 -11.65 -16.45 8.50
CA GLN A 286 -10.92 -15.19 8.37
C GLN A 286 -11.55 -14.25 7.33
N ARG A 287 -12.63 -14.68 6.65
CA ARG A 287 -13.41 -13.85 5.71
C ARG A 287 -14.37 -12.93 6.49
N GLY A 288 -14.57 -11.69 6.06
CA GLY A 288 -15.61 -10.81 6.62
C GLY A 288 -15.19 -9.90 7.79
N PHE A 289 -13.89 -9.67 8.02
CA PHE A 289 -13.41 -8.63 8.95
C PHE A 289 -13.46 -7.20 8.35
N ALA A 290 -14.57 -6.85 7.71
CA ALA A 290 -15.11 -5.50 7.54
C ALA A 290 -16.29 -5.57 6.56
N LEU A 291 -17.48 -5.21 7.04
CA LEU A 291 -18.77 -5.22 6.33
C LEU A 291 -19.35 -6.63 6.11
N ARG A 292 -19.92 -7.19 7.18
CA ARG A 292 -21.18 -7.93 7.00
C ARG A 292 -22.17 -6.96 6.36
N ASP A 293 -22.78 -7.37 5.25
CA ASP A 293 -23.90 -6.69 4.62
C ASP A 293 -24.91 -6.24 5.70
N GLY A 294 -25.04 -4.92 5.88
CA GLY A 294 -26.16 -4.35 6.65
C GLY A 294 -25.87 -3.51 7.90
N LEU A 295 -24.64 -3.06 8.18
CA LEU A 295 -24.44 -2.02 9.21
C LEU A 295 -24.64 -0.62 8.59
N GLN A 296 -25.80 -0.01 8.87
CA GLN A 296 -26.09 1.36 8.48
C GLN A 296 -25.37 2.36 9.40
N MET A 297 -24.96 3.49 8.82
CA MET A 297 -24.26 4.62 9.47
C MET A 297 -25.03 5.31 10.61
N GLN A 298 -26.17 4.79 11.07
CA GLN A 298 -26.97 5.36 12.14
C GLN A 298 -26.72 4.73 13.53
N ASP A 299 -25.89 3.69 13.61
CA ASP A 299 -25.56 3.02 14.88
C ASP A 299 -24.18 3.42 15.44
N TRP A 300 -23.74 4.66 15.17
CA TRP A 300 -22.58 5.30 15.82
C TRP A 300 -23.02 6.44 16.74
#